data_AF-Q2KKU3-F1
#
_entry.id   AF-Q2KKU3-F1
#
_cell.length_a   1.000
_cell.length_b   1.000
_cell.length_c   1.000
_cell.angle_alpha   90.00
_cell.angle_beta   90.00
_cell.angle_gamma   90.00
#
_symmetry.space_group_name_H-M   'P 1'
#
loop_
_entity.id
_entity.type
_entity.pdbx_description
1 polymer ?
#
loop_
_entity_poly.entity_id
_entity_poly.type
_entity_poly.pdbx_seq_one_letter_code
_entity_poly.pdbx_strand_id
1 'polypeptide(L)'
;RGTVIMRPFGQACRQCQDDEFYLPGFYKKEVEEAFLRLIRRIRKNCYGDEDDDDDNSASSARFTKKTKPHEASLCQACIMGICCQDDD
;
A
#
# COMPACT_ATOMS: atom_id res chain seq x y z
N ARG A 1 -10.90 8.93 -27.76
CA ARG A 1 -9.71 8.52 -26.99
C ARG A 1 -9.51 9.57 -25.90
N GLY A 2 -9.70 9.22 -24.62
CA GLY A 2 -9.56 10.15 -23.50
C GLY A 2 -8.31 9.85 -22.68
N THR A 3 -7.71 10.87 -22.09
CA THR A 3 -6.58 10.74 -21.16
C THR A 3 -7.06 11.08 -19.77
N VAL A 4 -6.82 10.19 -18.80
CA VAL A 4 -7.06 10.48 -17.38
C VAL A 4 -5.80 11.11 -16.81
N ILE A 5 -5.95 12.28 -16.18
CA ILE A 5 -4.88 12.96 -15.44
C ILE A 5 -5.20 12.80 -13.95
N MET A 6 -4.29 12.14 -13.22
CA MET A 6 -4.37 11.99 -11.77
C MET A 6 -3.31 12.86 -11.12
N ARG A 7 -3.69 13.58 -10.06
CA ARG A 7 -2.77 14.29 -9.18
C ARG A 7 -2.77 13.61 -7.81
N PRO A 8 -1.85 12.67 -7.54
CA PRO A 8 -1.71 12.10 -6.21
C PRO A 8 -1.20 13.17 -5.22
N PHE A 9 -1.68 13.07 -3.98
CA PHE A 9 -1.19 13.88 -2.85
C PHE A 9 -0.24 13.04 -2.00
N GLY A 10 0.81 13.67 -1.48
CA GLY A 10 1.81 13.04 -0.65
C GLY A 10 1.51 13.05 0.85
N GLN A 11 2.40 12.40 1.60
CA GLN A 11 2.43 12.39 3.06
C GLN A 11 3.82 12.82 3.55
N ALA A 12 3.87 13.63 4.60
CA ALA A 12 5.10 14.02 5.25
C ALA A 12 5.62 12.89 6.15
N CYS A 13 6.94 12.74 6.21
CA CYS A 13 7.55 11.74 7.08
C CYS A 13 7.49 12.18 8.53
N ARG A 14 6.97 11.31 9.41
CA ARG A 14 6.91 11.55 10.86
C ARG A 14 8.30 11.71 11.51
N GLN A 15 9.35 11.18 10.89
CA GLN A 15 10.70 11.13 11.46
C GLN A 15 11.65 12.17 10.87
N CYS A 16 11.53 12.48 9.58
CA CYS A 16 12.56 13.25 8.87
C CYS A 16 12.50 14.76 9.14
N GLN A 17 11.39 15.31 9.66
CA GLN A 17 11.21 16.75 9.94
C GLN A 17 11.70 17.66 8.80
N ASP A 18 11.51 17.23 7.55
CA ASP A 18 12.04 17.85 6.34
C ASP A 18 11.02 18.74 5.61
N ASP A 19 9.82 18.91 6.19
CA ASP A 19 8.67 19.62 5.61
C ASP A 19 8.33 19.18 4.16
N GLU A 20 8.77 17.99 3.75
CA GLU A 20 8.61 17.46 2.40
C GLU A 20 7.44 16.45 2.34
N PHE A 21 6.71 16.46 1.23
CA PHE A 21 5.63 15.51 0.96
C PHE A 21 6.09 14.40 0.02
N TYR A 22 6.07 13.17 0.52
CA TYR A 22 6.42 11.99 -0.23
C TYR A 22 5.19 11.46 -0.97
N LEU A 23 5.29 11.34 -2.30
CA LEU A 23 4.22 10.77 -3.11
C LEU A 23 4.03 9.29 -2.79
N PRO A 24 2.79 8.78 -2.85
CA PRO A 24 2.54 7.36 -2.70
C PRO A 24 3.21 6.59 -3.84
N GLY A 25 3.84 5.47 -3.47
CA GLY A 25 4.53 4.61 -4.40
C GLY A 25 4.89 3.28 -3.75
N PHE A 26 5.28 2.33 -4.58
CA PHE A 26 5.79 1.03 -4.12
C PHE A 26 7.20 0.86 -4.64
N TYR A 27 8.07 0.28 -3.82
CA TYR A 27 9.37 -0.14 -4.32
C TYR A 27 9.18 -1.30 -5.30
N LYS A 28 9.88 -1.27 -6.44
CA LYS A 28 9.78 -2.32 -7.46
C LYS A 28 9.92 -3.73 -6.88
N LYS A 29 10.86 -3.90 -5.96
CA LYS A 29 11.12 -5.16 -5.25
C LYS A 29 9.89 -5.67 -4.48
N GLU A 30 9.20 -4.78 -3.76
CA GLU A 30 8.00 -5.16 -2.99
C GLU A 30 6.86 -5.59 -3.90
N VAL A 31 6.69 -4.91 -5.04
CA VAL A 31 5.70 -5.27 -6.06
C VAL A 31 6.01 -6.64 -6.65
N GLU A 32 7.27 -6.88 -7.00
CA GLU A 32 7.74 -8.15 -7.55
C GLU A 32 7.49 -9.30 -6.58
N GLU A 33 7.89 -9.14 -5.31
CA GLU A 33 7.65 -10.15 -4.27
C GLU A 33 6.15 -10.41 -4.06
N ALA A 34 5.31 -9.37 -4.08
CA ALA A 34 3.86 -9.52 -3.97
C ALA A 34 3.28 -10.30 -5.16
N PHE A 35 3.76 -10.04 -6.38
CA PHE A 35 3.36 -10.77 -7.58
C PHE A 35 3.77 -12.24 -7.53
N LEU A 36 5.00 -12.54 -7.12
CA LEU A 36 5.47 -13.92 -6.99
C LEU A 36 4.62 -14.72 -6.00
N ARG A 37 4.28 -14.13 -4.84
CA ARG A 37 3.36 -14.74 -3.86
C ARG A 37 1.97 -14.99 -4.46
N LEU A 38 1.44 -14.05 -5.23
CA LEU A 38 0.14 -14.18 -5.89
C LEU A 38 0.16 -15.32 -6.92
N ILE A 39 1.19 -15.38 -7.76
CA ILE A 39 1.35 -16.44 -8.77
C ILE A 39 1.37 -17.81 -8.10
N ARG A 40 2.15 -18.00 -7.04
CA ARG A 40 2.18 -19.27 -6.27
C ARG A 40 0.79 -19.63 -5.74
N ARG A 41 0.06 -18.68 -5.17
CA ARG A 41 -1.29 -18.91 -4.64
C ARG A 41 -2.29 -19.31 -5.72
N ILE A 42 -2.19 -18.71 -6.91
CA ILE A 42 -3.01 -19.08 -8.07
C ILE A 42 -2.67 -20.51 -8.53
N ARG A 43 -1.39 -20.85 -8.66
CA ARG A 43 -0.95 -22.20 -9.04
C ARG A 43 -1.49 -23.26 -8.08
N LYS A 44 -1.29 -23.07 -6.78
CA LYS A 44 -1.81 -23.96 -5.74
C LYS A 44 -3.34 -24.09 -5.79
N ASN A 45 -4.05 -22.96 -5.78
CA ASN A 45 -5.51 -22.97 -5.60
C ASN A 45 -6.28 -23.36 -6.87
N CYS A 46 -5.78 -23.01 -8.05
CA CYS A 46 -6.50 -23.16 -9.31
C CYS A 46 -6.00 -24.34 -10.14
N TYR A 47 -4.74 -24.74 -9.96
CA TYR A 47 -4.12 -25.79 -10.77
C TYR A 47 -3.72 -27.02 -9.94
N GLY A 48 -3.78 -26.95 -8.61
CA GLY A 48 -3.44 -28.08 -7.74
C GLY A 48 -1.95 -28.38 -7.69
N ASP A 49 -1.10 -27.44 -8.09
CA ASP A 49 0.36 -27.58 -7.98
C ASP A 49 0.75 -27.67 -6.50
N GLU A 50 1.29 -28.82 -6.10
CA GLU A 50 1.93 -29.04 -4.81
C GLU A 50 3.38 -28.54 -4.92
N ASP A 51 3.63 -27.29 -4.54
CA ASP A 51 5.01 -26.81 -4.37
C ASP A 51 5.61 -27.50 -3.11
N ASP A 52 6.71 -28.25 -3.27
CA ASP A 52 7.46 -28.96 -2.21
C ASP A 52 8.08 -28.02 -1.14
N ASP A 53 8.11 -26.71 -1.40
CA ASP A 53 8.55 -25.71 -0.44
C ASP A 53 7.36 -25.25 0.41
N ASP A 54 7.10 -25.98 1.49
CA ASP A 54 6.32 -25.53 2.64
C ASP A 54 7.05 -24.39 3.37
N ASP A 55 7.27 -23.26 2.68
CA ASP A 55 7.54 -22.02 3.38
C ASP A 55 6.20 -21.50 3.91
N ASN A 56 5.89 -22.07 5.06
CA ASN A 56 4.91 -21.64 6.04
C ASN A 56 5.16 -20.19 6.55
N SER A 57 5.85 -19.36 5.77
CA SER A 57 5.73 -17.90 5.79
C SER A 57 4.40 -17.45 5.19
N ALA A 58 3.31 -18.11 5.62
CA ALA A 58 2.20 -17.37 6.18
C ALA A 58 2.68 -16.59 7.42
N SER A 59 3.62 -15.65 7.21
CA SER A 59 3.42 -14.34 7.76
C SER A 59 2.11 -13.86 7.13
N SER A 60 1.02 -14.32 7.74
CA SER A 60 -0.03 -13.43 8.17
C SER A 60 0.68 -12.16 8.60
N ALA A 61 0.94 -11.27 7.64
CA ALA A 61 0.88 -9.86 7.87
C ALA A 61 -0.48 -9.76 8.53
N ARG A 62 -0.47 -9.81 9.87
CA ARG A 62 -1.65 -9.68 10.68
C ARG A 62 -2.19 -8.39 10.13
N PHE A 63 -3.27 -8.47 9.38
CA PHE A 63 -4.11 -7.34 9.10
C PHE A 63 -4.72 -7.02 10.46
N THR A 64 -3.88 -6.56 11.40
CA THR A 64 -4.31 -5.65 12.43
C THR A 64 -5.03 -4.62 11.62
N LYS A 65 -6.36 -4.59 11.73
CA LYS A 65 -7.18 -3.55 11.15
C LYS A 65 -6.51 -2.26 11.61
N LYS A 66 -5.71 -1.65 10.72
CA LYS A 66 -5.03 -0.40 11.03
C LYS A 66 -6.17 0.59 11.08
N THR A 67 -6.68 0.79 12.29
CA THR A 67 -7.59 1.88 12.63
C THR A 67 -6.93 3.13 12.09
N LYS A 68 -7.61 3.75 11.11
CA LYS A 68 -7.21 4.89 10.28
C LYS A 68 -5.93 5.61 10.79
N PRO A 69 -4.71 5.25 10.35
CA PRO A 69 -3.48 5.98 10.70
C PRO A 69 -3.36 7.27 9.88
N HIS A 70 -4.49 7.93 9.62
CA HIS A 70 -4.54 9.16 8.87
C HIS A 70 -4.22 10.30 9.82
N GLU A 71 -3.02 10.84 9.70
CA GLU A 71 -2.56 11.97 10.49
C GLU A 71 -2.68 13.24 9.65
N ALA A 72 -3.71 14.05 9.94
CA ALA A 72 -4.07 15.22 9.14
C ALA A 72 -2.92 16.23 8.99
N SER A 73 -2.12 16.38 10.04
CA SER A 73 -0.92 17.24 10.06
C SER A 73 0.19 16.75 9.13
N LEU A 74 0.17 15.49 8.68
CA LEU A 74 1.14 14.93 7.75
C LEU A 74 0.56 14.73 6.35
N CYS A 75 -0.73 14.97 6.13
CA CYS A 75 -1.37 14.75 4.83
C CYS A 75 -1.42 16.02 3.99
N GLN A 76 -0.80 16.01 2.81
CA GLN A 76 -0.79 17.16 1.90
C GLN A 76 -2.21 17.62 1.53
N ALA A 77 -3.13 16.68 1.29
CA ALA A 77 -4.50 17.01 0.93
C ALA A 77 -5.28 17.69 2.07
N CYS A 78 -5.03 17.30 3.32
CA CYS A 78 -5.63 17.95 4.50
C CYS A 78 -5.12 19.39 4.65
N ILE A 79 -3.80 19.58 4.52
CA ILE A 79 -3.16 20.89 4.61
C ILE A 79 -3.67 21.83 3.51
N MET A 80 -3.99 21.28 2.33
CA MET A 80 -4.57 22.03 1.22
C MET A 80 -6.10 22.22 1.32
N GLY A 81 -6.77 21.67 2.34
CA GLY A 81 -8.22 21.74 2.49
C GLY A 81 -9.01 20.94 1.45
N ILE A 82 -8.39 19.96 0.79
CA ILE A 82 -8.99 19.13 -0.26
C ILE A 82 -9.50 17.80 0.31
N CYS A 83 -8.90 17.31 1.40
CA CYS A 83 -9.33 16.07 2.03
C CYS A 83 -10.65 16.27 2.77
N CYS A 84 -11.71 15.60 2.31
CA CYS A 84 -13.02 15.56 2.97
C CYS A 84 -12.90 14.75 4.27
N GLN A 85 -12.67 15.40 5.40
CA GLN A 85 -12.83 14.76 6.72
C GLN A 85 -14.29 14.85 7.12
N ASP A 86 -15.13 13.95 6.62
CA ASP A 86 -16.43 13.60 7.21
C ASP A 86 -16.83 12.22 6.65
N ASP A 87 -16.62 11.19 7.45
CA ASP A 87 -17.31 9.90 7.43
C ASP A 87 -17.02 9.28 8.81
N ASP A 88 -17.84 9.70 9.77
CA ASP A 88 -17.95 9.15 11.14
C ASP A 88 -18.04 7.61 11.13
#